data_AF-A0A1G2CU36-F1
#
_entry.id   AF-A0A1G2CU36-F1
#
_cell.length_a   1.000
_cell.length_b   1.000
_cell.length_c   1.000
_cell.angle_alpha   90.00
_cell.angle_beta   90.00
_cell.angle_gamma   90.00
#
_symmetry.space_group_name_H-M   'P 1'
#
loop_
_entity.id
_entity.type
_entity.pdbx_description
1 polymer ?
#
loop_
_entity_poly.entity_id
_entity_poly.type
_entity_poly.pdbx_seq_one_letter_code
_entity_poly.pdbx_strand_id
1 'polypeptide(L)'
;MTFVPTSKTRFSGFLIYTQINIIIIMVMTGILGAGKGTLIDYLVNKYNFSHYSVRDFITEEILRRKLPVNRDFIVEAVSALRDSK
;
A
#
# COMPACT_ATOMS: atom_id res chain seq x y z
N MET A 1 17.75 31.79 26.03
CA MET A 1 17.98 33.05 25.29
C MET A 1 18.17 32.65 23.83
N THR A 2 17.09 32.46 23.08
CA THR A 2 16.41 33.52 22.30
C THR A 2 14.89 33.57 22.57
N PHE A 3 14.32 34.77 22.41
CA PHE A 3 12.99 35.19 22.85
C PHE A 3 12.20 35.72 21.63
N VAL A 4 10.96 35.19 21.43
CA VAL A 4 9.71 35.87 20.93
C VAL A 4 9.59 36.18 19.41
N PRO A 5 8.38 36.02 18.77
CA PRO A 5 7.09 36.40 19.33
C PRO A 5 5.94 35.40 19.41
N THR A 6 5.26 35.52 20.54
CA THR A 6 3.85 35.31 20.82
C THR A 6 2.93 36.10 19.88
N SER A 7 2.01 35.40 19.20
CA SER A 7 0.59 35.81 19.07
C SER A 7 -0.25 34.72 18.40
N LYS A 8 -0.80 33.80 19.19
CA LYS A 8 -2.12 33.23 18.88
C LYS A 8 -2.96 33.28 20.13
N THR A 9 -3.61 34.43 20.26
CA THR A 9 -4.69 34.77 21.17
C THR A 9 -5.65 33.59 21.31
N ARG A 10 -5.84 33.13 22.55
CA ARG A 10 -6.84 32.13 22.91
C ARG A 10 -8.22 32.76 22.83
N PHE A 11 -8.90 32.63 21.69
CA PHE A 11 -10.33 32.90 21.58
C PHE A 11 -11.11 31.61 21.82
N SER A 12 -11.87 31.62 22.91
CA SER A 12 -12.92 30.67 23.25
C SER A 12 -13.98 30.62 22.14
N GLY A 13 -14.18 29.44 21.55
CA GLY A 13 -15.23 29.23 20.56
C GLY A 13 -14.96 28.02 19.67
N PHE A 14 -15.06 26.82 20.25
CA PHE A 14 -15.49 25.59 19.59
C PHE A 14 -15.16 25.45 18.08
N LEU A 15 -13.86 25.42 17.75
CA LEU A 15 -13.40 24.97 16.44
C LEU A 15 -13.23 23.46 16.55
N ILE A 16 -14.30 22.71 16.21
CA ILE A 16 -14.17 21.28 15.94
C ILE A 16 -13.28 21.18 14.70
N TYR A 17 -11.97 21.00 14.89
CA TYR A 17 -11.07 20.61 13.81
C TYR A 17 -11.36 19.14 13.49
N THR A 18 -12.33 18.89 12.61
CA THR A 18 -12.59 17.54 12.10
C THR A 18 -11.37 17.12 11.26
N GLN A 19 -10.61 16.14 11.74
CA GLN A 19 -9.50 15.56 10.98
C GLN A 19 -10.07 14.72 9.83
N ILE A 20 -9.96 15.23 8.61
CA ILE A 20 -10.29 14.47 7.39
C ILE A 20 -9.11 13.55 7.08
N ASN A 21 -9.32 12.24 7.17
CA ASN A 21 -8.34 11.24 6.76
C ASN A 21 -8.56 10.90 5.28
N ILE A 22 -7.53 11.11 4.46
CA ILE A 22 -7.55 10.75 3.04
C ILE A 22 -6.72 9.49 2.85
N ILE A 23 -7.31 8.47 2.22
CA ILE A 23 -6.62 7.22 1.85
C ILE A 23 -6.27 7.30 0.37
N ILE A 24 -5.02 7.01 0.04
CA ILE A 24 -4.51 7.00 -1.34
C ILE A 24 -4.15 5.57 -1.72
N ILE A 25 -4.72 5.08 -2.82
CA ILE A 25 -4.42 3.78 -3.41
C ILE A 25 -3.78 4.01 -4.77
N MET A 26 -2.59 3.44 -4.99
CA MET A 26 -1.83 3.60 -6.23
C MET A 26 -1.53 2.24 -6.85
N VAL A 27 -1.76 2.10 -8.15
CA VAL A 27 -1.44 0.91 -8.92
C VAL A 27 -0.15 1.15 -9.69
N MET A 28 0.90 0.40 -9.34
CA MET A 28 2.19 0.50 -9.99
C MET A 28 2.28 -0.45 -11.18
N THR A 29 2.37 0.11 -12.39
CA THR A 29 2.45 -0.64 -13.67
C THR A 29 3.74 -0.26 -14.41
N GLY A 30 4.26 -1.18 -15.24
CA GLY A 30 5.41 -0.97 -16.11
C GLY A 30 6.23 -2.23 -16.36
N ILE A 31 7.22 -2.14 -17.24
CA ILE A 31 8.09 -3.28 -17.64
C ILE A 31 9.06 -3.71 -16.53
N LEU A 32 9.59 -4.93 -16.63
CA LEU A 32 10.67 -5.40 -15.78
C LEU A 32 11.89 -4.46 -15.95
N GLY A 33 12.48 -4.00 -14.85
CA GLY A 33 13.59 -3.05 -14.90
C GLY A 33 13.22 -1.56 -14.98
N ALA A 34 11.93 -1.20 -15.06
CA ALA A 34 11.49 0.22 -15.06
C ALA A 34 11.63 0.95 -13.70
N GLY A 35 12.28 0.35 -12.70
CA GLY A 35 12.48 0.96 -11.38
C GLY A 35 11.26 0.96 -10.45
N LYS A 36 10.18 0.25 -10.78
CA LYS A 36 8.95 0.20 -9.95
C LYS A 36 9.22 -0.28 -8.52
N GLY A 37 10.05 -1.33 -8.37
CA GLY A 37 10.45 -1.83 -7.05
C GLY A 37 11.10 -0.74 -6.22
N THR A 38 12.03 0.01 -6.81
CA THR A 38 12.72 1.13 -6.13
C THR A 38 11.76 2.21 -5.65
N LEU A 39 10.76 2.58 -6.46
CA LEU A 39 9.76 3.56 -6.03
C LEU A 39 8.83 3.00 -4.94
N ILE A 40 8.40 1.74 -5.07
CA ILE A 40 7.60 1.05 -4.05
C ILE A 40 8.37 1.02 -2.72
N ASP A 41 9.64 0.61 -2.74
CA ASP A 41 10.51 0.57 -1.56
C ASP A 41 10.64 1.95 -0.93
N TYR A 42 10.78 3.01 -1.75
CA TYR A 42 10.80 4.38 -1.28
C TYR A 42 9.49 4.78 -0.60
N LEU A 43 8.33 4.45 -1.20
CA LEU A 43 7.01 4.75 -0.63
C LEU A 43 6.75 4.03 0.68
N VAL A 44 7.11 2.75 0.77
CA VAL A 44 6.99 1.95 1.99
C VAL A 44 7.88 2.53 3.09
N ASN A 45 9.16 2.77 2.80
CA ASN A 45 10.13 3.18 3.82
C ASN A 45 10.00 4.65 4.25
N LYS A 46 9.56 5.55 3.37
CA LYS A 46 9.49 7.00 3.67
C LYS A 46 8.10 7.49 4.04
N TYR A 47 7.05 6.86 3.50
CA TYR A 47 5.67 7.31 3.69
C TYR A 47 4.79 6.26 4.35
N ASN A 48 5.38 5.14 4.79
CA ASN A 48 4.70 4.09 5.53
C ASN A 48 3.50 3.50 4.77
N PHE A 49 3.60 3.44 3.44
CA PHE A 49 2.62 2.78 2.58
C PHE A 49 2.67 1.27 2.78
N SER A 50 1.52 0.63 2.68
CA SER A 50 1.43 -0.82 2.57
C SER A 50 1.60 -1.24 1.11
N HIS A 51 2.52 -2.16 0.84
CA HIS A 51 2.71 -2.73 -0.48
C HIS A 51 1.95 -4.05 -0.62
N TYR A 52 1.19 -4.17 -1.70
CA TYR A 52 0.45 -5.38 -2.06
C TYR A 52 0.89 -5.85 -3.45
N SER A 53 1.37 -7.08 -3.52
CA SER A 53 1.80 -7.73 -4.77
C SER A 53 0.83 -8.83 -5.14
N VAL A 54 0.24 -8.73 -6.33
CA VAL A 54 -0.65 -9.76 -6.88
C VAL A 54 0.07 -11.09 -7.04
N ARG A 55 1.35 -11.06 -7.45
CA ARG A 55 2.17 -12.27 -7.59
C ARG A 55 2.36 -12.95 -6.25
N ASP A 56 2.66 -12.18 -5.20
CA ASP A 56 2.92 -12.74 -3.88
C ASP A 56 1.63 -13.33 -3.31
N PHE A 57 0.51 -12.62 -3.48
CA PHE A 57 -0.83 -13.13 -3.13
C PHE A 57 -1.17 -14.47 -3.81
N ILE A 58 -0.94 -14.60 -5.12
CA ILE A 58 -1.18 -15.87 -5.85
C ILE A 58 -0.25 -16.97 -5.33
N THR A 59 1.01 -16.63 -5.06
CA THR A 59 2.01 -17.58 -4.57
C THR A 59 1.63 -18.10 -3.19
N GLU A 60 1.19 -17.23 -2.29
CA GLU A 60 0.69 -17.59 -0.96
C GLU A 60 -0.53 -18.51 -1.04
N GLU A 61 -1.45 -18.27 -1.97
CA GLU A 61 -2.63 -19.12 -2.18
C GLU A 61 -2.25 -20.52 -2.68
N ILE A 62 -1.28 -20.64 -3.59
CA ILE A 62 -0.75 -21.95 -4.05
C ILE A 62 -0.10 -22.71 -2.89
N LEU A 63 0.71 -22.01 -2.09
CA LEU A 63 1.36 -22.58 -0.91
C LEU A 63 0.34 -23.01 0.15
N ARG A 64 -0.73 -22.23 0.35
CA ARG A 64 -1.86 -22.57 1.24
C ARG A 64 -2.56 -23.86 0.79
N ARG A 65 -2.63 -24.12 -0.51
CA ARG A 65 -3.14 -25.38 -1.10
C ARG A 65 -2.13 -26.53 -1.05
N LYS A 66 -0.94 -26.32 -0.48
CA LYS A 66 0.18 -27.28 -0.43
C LYS A 66 0.63 -27.76 -1.81
N LEU A 67 0.45 -26.92 -2.83
CA LEU A 67 0.92 -27.17 -4.19
C LEU A 67 2.30 -26.52 -4.38
N PRO A 68 3.16 -27.09 -5.25
CA PRO A 68 4.43 -26.46 -5.57
C PRO A 68 4.19 -25.20 -6.42
N VAL A 69 5.00 -24.17 -6.22
CA VAL A 69 4.90 -22.92 -7.00
C VAL A 69 5.54 -23.16 -8.37
N ASN A 70 4.73 -23.51 -9.37
CA ASN A 70 5.14 -23.65 -10.76
C ASN A 70 4.20 -22.83 -11.68
N ARG A 71 4.51 -22.74 -12.98
CA ARG A 71 3.66 -21.99 -13.93
C ARG A 71 2.25 -22.55 -14.02
N ASP A 72 2.09 -23.86 -14.01
CA ASP A 72 0.80 -24.51 -14.22
C ASP A 72 -0.15 -24.22 -13.05
N PHE A 73 0.33 -24.40 -11.81
CA PHE A 73 -0.41 -24.09 -10.59
C PHE A 73 -0.65 -22.58 -10.41
N ILE A 74 0.20 -21.71 -10.96
CA ILE A 74 -0.10 -20.26 -11.03
C ILE A 74 -1.31 -20.01 -11.92
N VAL A 75 -1.36 -20.60 -13.12
CA VAL A 75 -2.50 -20.43 -14.04
C VAL A 75 -3.77 -21.03 -13.43
N GLU A 76 -3.68 -22.20 -12.80
CA GLU A 76 -4.79 -22.85 -12.12
C GLU A 76 -5.32 -22.00 -10.96
N ALA A 77 -4.43 -21.51 -10.08
CA ALA A 77 -4.81 -20.66 -8.96
C ALA A 77 -5.47 -19.36 -9.42
N VAL A 78 -4.93 -18.71 -10.44
CA VAL A 78 -5.53 -17.50 -11.03
C VAL A 78 -6.91 -17.79 -11.62
N SER A 79 -7.06 -18.91 -12.32
CA SER A 79 -8.33 -19.31 -12.91
C SER A 79 -9.38 -19.61 -11.83
N ALA A 80 -8.98 -20.34 -10.79
CA ALA A 80 -9.85 -20.61 -9.65
C ALA A 80 -10.29 -19.32 -8.93
N LEU A 81 -9.40 -18.33 -8.79
CA LEU A 81 -9.73 -17.02 -8.21
C LEU A 81 -10.69 -16.20 -9.08
N ARG A 82 -10.66 -16.38 -10.41
CA ARG A 82 -11.60 -15.73 -11.32
C ARG A 82 -12.99 -16.33 -11.22
N ASP A 83 -13.06 -17.65 -11.13
CA ASP A 83 -14.31 -18.40 -11.19
C ASP A 83 -14.98 -18.52 -9.80
N SER A 84 -14.27 -18.21 -8.71
CA SER A 84 -14.81 -18.15 -7.34
C SER A 84 -15.62 -16.87 -7.04
N LYS A 85 -16.18 -16.21 -8.06
CA LYS A 85 -16.81 -14.88 -7.97
C LYS A 85 -18.27 -14.91 -8.39
#